data_AF-A0A1F7CI06-F1
#
_entry.id   AF-A0A1F7CI06-F1
#
_cell.length_a   1.000
_cell.length_b   1.000
_cell.length_c   1.000
_cell.angle_alpha   90.00
_cell.angle_beta   90.00
_cell.angle_gamma   90.00
#
_symmetry.space_group_name_H-M   'P 1'
#
loop_
_entity.id
_entity.type
_entity.pdbx_description
1 polymer ?
#
loop_
_entity_poly.entity_id
_entity_poly.type
_entity_poly.pdbx_seq_one_letter_code
_entity_poly.pdbx_strand_id
1 'polypeptide(L)'
;MPVHFAQAPHRHPPANAERQLRRRAVCSCIFLGIATVIACVSGLLSARAASVPEMRIIPDTRPLMPTVIIRGIENGELVGAMKGDVRLFLGDRQVIPDGSGAFRVPAGILKTDIRTVAVPDGMRFVASKKGKRYYSVDAAQAQGLAPKNRIYFYSEEEAKAAGYR
;
A
#
# COMPACT_ATOMS: atom_id res chain seq x y z
N MET A 1 117.73 16.66 -1.28
CA MET A 1 116.80 15.69 -0.66
C MET A 1 115.39 16.03 -1.12
N PRO A 2 114.85 15.39 -2.18
CA PRO A 2 113.52 15.73 -2.74
C PRO A 2 112.41 14.84 -2.13
N VAL A 3 111.32 15.41 -1.61
CA VAL A 3 110.02 15.79 -2.23
C VAL A 3 108.99 14.64 -2.27
N HIS A 4 107.78 14.95 -1.73
CA HIS A 4 106.45 14.32 -1.90
C HIS A 4 106.28 12.84 -1.48
N PHE A 5 105.17 12.37 -0.90
CA PHE A 5 103.74 12.46 -1.24
C PHE A 5 102.94 12.15 0.07
N ALA A 6 101.66 12.51 0.26
CA ALA A 6 100.56 11.79 -0.39
C ALA A 6 99.22 12.50 -0.17
N GLN A 7 98.52 12.75 -1.27
CA GLN A 7 97.12 13.14 -1.30
C GLN A 7 96.28 11.85 -1.30
N ALA A 8 95.30 11.77 -0.38
CA ALA A 8 94.42 10.61 -0.24
C ALA A 8 93.47 10.48 -1.44
N PRO A 9 93.29 9.28 -2.04
CA PRO A 9 92.42 9.12 -3.18
C PRO A 9 90.94 9.03 -2.78
N HIS A 10 90.10 9.80 -3.49
CA HIS A 10 88.66 9.66 -3.53
C HIS A 10 88.27 8.21 -3.90
N ARG A 11 87.53 7.54 -3.01
CA ARG A 11 86.99 6.19 -3.28
C ARG A 11 85.74 6.31 -4.14
N HIS A 12 85.88 5.99 -5.43
CA HIS A 12 84.73 5.64 -6.28
C HIS A 12 84.08 4.35 -5.77
N PRO A 13 82.74 4.27 -5.71
CA PRO A 13 82.05 3.02 -5.37
C PRO A 13 82.36 1.96 -6.44
N PRO A 14 82.57 0.69 -6.05
CA PRO A 14 82.95 -0.35 -6.99
C PRO A 14 81.84 -0.59 -8.01
N ALA A 15 82.19 -0.74 -9.29
CA ALA A 15 81.26 -0.97 -10.40
C ALA A 15 80.28 -2.16 -10.18
N ASN A 16 80.58 -3.07 -9.26
CA ASN A 16 79.70 -4.16 -8.85
C ASN A 16 78.49 -3.71 -8.01
N ALA A 17 78.62 -2.64 -7.21
CA ALA A 17 77.53 -2.12 -6.37
C ALA A 17 76.42 -1.47 -7.24
N GLU A 18 76.79 -0.71 -8.27
CA GLU A 18 75.84 -0.11 -9.21
C GLU A 18 75.12 -1.17 -10.06
N ARG A 19 75.84 -2.22 -10.48
CA ARG A 19 75.24 -3.36 -11.20
C ARG A 19 74.24 -4.12 -10.32
N GLN A 20 74.54 -4.31 -9.03
CA GLN A 20 73.61 -4.94 -8.09
C GLN A 20 72.39 -4.06 -7.80
N LEU A 21 72.56 -2.74 -7.65
CA LEU A 21 71.46 -1.81 -7.46
C LEU A 21 70.52 -1.79 -8.68
N ARG A 22 71.08 -1.74 -9.89
CA ARG A 22 70.32 -1.80 -11.15
C ARG A 22 69.56 -3.12 -11.29
N ARG A 23 70.19 -4.26 -10.96
CA ARG A 23 69.51 -5.57 -10.97
C ARG A 23 68.37 -5.64 -9.96
N ARG A 24 68.55 -5.12 -8.74
CA ARG A 24 67.50 -5.05 -7.72
C ARG A 24 66.35 -4.13 -8.13
N ALA A 25 66.65 -2.98 -8.73
CA ALA A 25 65.64 -2.05 -9.25
C ALA A 25 64.84 -2.68 -10.39
N VAL A 26 65.50 -3.35 -11.35
CA VAL A 26 64.84 -4.04 -12.46
C VAL A 26 63.94 -5.17 -11.94
N CYS A 27 64.42 -6.01 -11.02
CA CYS A 27 63.59 -7.05 -10.41
C CYS A 27 62.38 -6.45 -9.67
N SER A 28 62.57 -5.37 -8.90
CA SER A 28 61.49 -4.68 -8.19
C SER A 28 60.41 -4.13 -9.14
N CYS A 29 60.82 -3.50 -10.25
CA CYS A 29 59.88 -3.02 -11.27
C CYS A 29 59.11 -4.15 -11.94
N ILE A 30 59.76 -5.30 -12.19
CA ILE A 30 59.10 -6.49 -12.75
C ILE A 30 58.07 -7.05 -11.76
N PHE A 31 58.41 -7.18 -10.48
CA PHE A 31 57.48 -7.65 -9.45
C PHE A 31 56.28 -6.70 -9.29
N LEU A 32 56.52 -5.39 -9.31
CA LEU A 32 55.45 -4.40 -9.22
C LEU A 32 54.50 -4.50 -10.42
N GLY A 33 55.05 -4.65 -11.64
CA GLY A 33 54.26 -4.84 -12.86
C GLY A 33 53.40 -6.11 -12.81
N ILE A 34 53.97 -7.23 -12.35
CA ILE A 34 53.22 -8.49 -12.19
C ILE A 34 52.10 -8.34 -11.15
N ALA A 35 52.38 -7.72 -10.00
CA ALA A 35 51.37 -7.49 -8.96
C ALA A 35 50.22 -6.61 -9.45
N THR A 36 50.51 -5.57 -10.24
CA THR A 36 49.46 -4.72 -10.85
C THR A 36 48.61 -5.50 -11.84
N VAL A 37 49.21 -6.33 -12.70
CA VAL A 37 48.47 -7.17 -13.65
C VAL A 37 47.57 -8.18 -12.90
N ILE A 38 48.08 -8.83 -11.85
CA ILE A 38 47.28 -9.76 -11.03
C ILE A 38 46.09 -9.03 -10.38
N ALA A 39 46.31 -7.83 -9.83
CA ALA A 39 45.25 -7.03 -9.21
C ALA A 39 44.19 -6.60 -10.24
N CYS A 40 44.60 -6.14 -11.42
CA CYS A 40 43.69 -5.77 -12.51
C CYS A 40 42.86 -6.97 -12.99
N VAL A 41 43.49 -8.13 -13.22
CA VAL A 41 42.80 -9.34 -13.68
C VAL A 41 41.81 -9.85 -12.61
N SER A 42 42.20 -9.82 -11.33
CA SER A 42 41.34 -10.23 -10.22
C SER A 42 40.14 -9.29 -10.04
N GLY A 43 40.34 -7.97 -10.18
CA GLY A 43 39.23 -7.00 -10.16
C GLY A 43 38.25 -7.21 -11.32
N LEU A 44 38.75 -7.53 -12.51
CA LEU A 44 37.93 -7.82 -13.69
C LEU A 44 37.11 -9.11 -13.53
N LEU A 45 37.71 -10.15 -12.94
CA LEU A 45 37.05 -11.42 -12.65
C LEU A 45 35.95 -11.27 -11.58
N SER A 46 36.21 -10.53 -10.51
CA SER A 46 35.23 -10.25 -9.45
C SER A 46 34.04 -9.43 -9.96
N ALA A 47 34.28 -8.45 -10.85
CA ALA A 47 33.20 -7.70 -11.51
C ALA A 47 32.32 -8.58 -12.40
N ARG A 48 32.87 -9.66 -12.98
CA ARG A 48 32.09 -10.66 -13.74
C ARG A 48 31.37 -11.68 -12.86
N ALA A 49 31.92 -11.98 -11.68
CA ALA A 49 31.31 -12.91 -10.72
C ALA A 49 30.12 -12.30 -9.95
N ALA A 50 30.05 -10.97 -9.87
CA ALA A 50 28.90 -10.25 -9.34
C ALA A 50 27.72 -10.34 -10.31
N SER A 51 27.04 -11.49 -10.33
CA SER A 51 25.73 -11.60 -10.94
C SER A 51 24.75 -10.76 -10.12
N VAL A 52 24.20 -9.71 -10.74
CA VAL A 52 23.06 -8.98 -10.17
C VAL A 52 21.91 -9.98 -10.12
N PRO A 53 21.28 -10.24 -8.95
CA PRO A 53 20.14 -11.14 -8.89
C PRO A 53 19.08 -10.65 -9.88
N GLU A 54 18.69 -11.53 -10.80
CA GLU A 54 17.73 -11.21 -11.84
C GLU A 54 16.40 -10.84 -11.19
N MET A 55 16.00 -9.57 -11.30
CA MET A 55 14.69 -9.12 -10.85
C MET A 55 13.64 -9.71 -11.79
N ARG A 56 13.01 -10.81 -11.35
CA ARG A 56 11.91 -11.44 -12.08
C ARG A 56 10.59 -10.83 -11.64
N ILE A 57 9.93 -10.12 -12.55
CA ILE A 57 8.53 -9.72 -12.39
C ILE A 57 7.68 -10.99 -12.60
N ILE A 58 7.15 -11.53 -11.50
CA ILE A 58 6.21 -12.65 -11.57
C ILE A 58 4.83 -12.06 -11.89
N PRO A 59 4.20 -12.43 -13.01
CA PRO A 59 2.86 -11.96 -13.34
C PRO A 59 1.85 -12.49 -12.31
N ASP A 60 0.92 -11.63 -11.87
CA ASP A 60 -0.16 -12.04 -10.98
C ASP A 60 -1.14 -12.95 -11.74
N THR A 61 -1.11 -14.24 -11.41
CA THR A 61 -1.93 -15.29 -12.04
C THR A 61 -3.22 -15.57 -11.28
N ARG A 62 -3.50 -14.82 -10.20
CA ARG A 62 -4.71 -15.04 -9.42
C ARG A 62 -5.94 -14.72 -10.28
N PRO A 63 -7.02 -15.49 -10.16
CA PRO A 63 -8.27 -15.17 -10.83
C PRO A 63 -8.73 -13.78 -10.41
N LEU A 64 -9.09 -12.95 -11.39
CA LEU A 64 -9.62 -11.62 -11.15
C LEU A 64 -10.89 -11.76 -10.29
N MET A 65 -10.83 -11.30 -9.04
CA MET A 65 -12.00 -11.36 -8.17
C MET A 65 -13.06 -10.38 -8.67
N PRO A 66 -14.26 -10.87 -9.08
CA PRO A 66 -15.33 -10.00 -9.52
C PRO A 66 -15.73 -9.08 -8.36
N THR A 67 -15.54 -7.77 -8.54
CA THR A 67 -15.61 -6.78 -7.45
C THR A 67 -16.47 -5.59 -7.85
N VAL A 68 -17.38 -5.20 -6.96
CA VAL A 68 -18.10 -3.92 -7.04
C VAL A 68 -17.54 -2.98 -5.98
N ILE A 69 -17.15 -1.78 -6.39
CA ILE A 69 -16.64 -0.71 -5.54
C ILE A 69 -17.69 0.39 -5.51
N ILE A 70 -18.35 0.59 -4.36
CA ILE A 70 -19.24 1.73 -4.14
C ILE A 70 -18.40 2.88 -3.60
N ARG A 71 -18.33 4.00 -4.32
CA ARG A 71 -17.56 5.18 -3.90
C ARG A 71 -18.38 6.10 -3.01
N GLY A 72 -19.67 6.23 -3.30
CA GLY A 72 -20.59 7.04 -2.51
C GLY A 72 -21.68 7.66 -3.35
N ILE A 73 -22.24 8.76 -2.83
CA ILE A 73 -23.25 9.56 -3.52
C ILE A 73 -22.64 10.90 -3.92
N GLU A 74 -22.62 11.20 -5.20
CA GLU A 74 -22.12 12.46 -5.77
C GLU A 74 -23.23 13.08 -6.64
N ASN A 75 -23.59 14.33 -6.39
CA ASN A 75 -24.65 15.05 -7.13
C ASN A 75 -25.99 14.29 -7.19
N GLY A 76 -26.34 13.54 -6.15
CA GLY A 76 -27.57 12.74 -6.10
C GLY A 76 -27.50 11.42 -6.87
N GLU A 77 -26.34 11.04 -7.39
CA GLU A 77 -26.09 9.76 -8.05
C GLU A 77 -25.21 8.86 -7.20
N LEU A 78 -25.55 7.58 -7.12
CA LEU A 78 -24.68 6.53 -6.60
C LEU A 78 -23.58 6.28 -7.63
N VAL A 79 -22.34 6.44 -7.20
CA VAL A 79 -21.15 6.30 -8.05
C VAL A 79 -20.33 5.11 -7.58
N GLY A 80 -19.87 4.32 -8.54
CA GLY A 80 -19.02 3.18 -8.25
C GLY A 80 -18.28 2.65 -9.46
N ALA A 81 -17.62 1.51 -9.29
CA ALA A 81 -16.95 0.79 -10.35
C ALA A 81 -17.12 -0.73 -10.20
N MET A 82 -17.05 -1.44 -11.31
CA MET A 82 -17.15 -2.88 -11.43
C MET A 82 -15.86 -3.41 -12.07
N LYS A 83 -15.29 -4.46 -11.51
CA LYS A 83 -14.08 -5.13 -12.01
C LYS A 83 -14.38 -6.60 -12.22
N GLY A 84 -14.08 -7.12 -13.41
CA GLY A 84 -14.40 -8.49 -13.80
C GLY A 84 -15.87 -8.66 -14.20
N ASP A 85 -16.27 -9.92 -14.43
CA ASP A 85 -17.64 -10.26 -14.83
C ASP A 85 -18.59 -10.18 -13.63
N VAL A 86 -19.23 -9.02 -13.49
CA VAL A 86 -20.24 -8.77 -12.45
C VAL A 86 -21.54 -8.35 -13.08
N ARG A 87 -22.66 -8.85 -12.54
CA ARG A 87 -23.99 -8.30 -12.79
C ARG A 87 -24.46 -7.57 -11.54
N LEU A 88 -24.67 -6.27 -11.63
CA LEU A 88 -25.20 -5.44 -10.56
C LEU A 88 -26.65 -5.09 -10.86
N PHE A 89 -27.53 -5.28 -9.88
CA PHE A 89 -28.92 -4.86 -9.93
C PHE A 89 -29.22 -3.94 -8.73
N LEU A 90 -29.99 -2.88 -8.97
CA LEU A 90 -30.53 -1.99 -7.94
C LEU A 90 -32.05 -2.01 -8.06
N GLY A 91 -32.70 -2.69 -7.11
CA GLY A 91 -34.09 -3.12 -7.29
C GLY A 91 -34.21 -4.02 -8.52
N ASP A 92 -35.18 -3.73 -9.38
CA ASP A 92 -35.42 -4.49 -10.61
C ASP A 92 -34.58 -3.99 -11.81
N ARG A 93 -33.72 -2.97 -11.60
CA ARG A 93 -32.93 -2.37 -12.66
C ARG A 93 -31.51 -2.91 -12.69
N GLN A 94 -31.10 -3.48 -13.82
CA GLN A 94 -29.70 -3.80 -14.06
C GLN A 94 -28.87 -2.52 -14.25
N VAL A 95 -27.75 -2.44 -13.54
CA VAL A 95 -26.74 -1.39 -13.70
C VAL A 95 -25.71 -1.87 -14.72
N ILE A 96 -25.54 -1.08 -15.78
CA ILE A 96 -24.55 -1.34 -16.83
C ILE A 96 -23.42 -0.33 -16.63
N PRO A 97 -22.18 -0.78 -16.34
CA PRO A 97 -21.04 0.12 -16.25
C PRO A 97 -20.59 0.60 -17.64
N ASP A 98 -19.88 1.71 -17.67
CA ASP A 98 -19.22 2.22 -18.87
C ASP A 98 -17.97 1.38 -19.24
N GLY A 99 -17.28 1.78 -20.32
CA GLY A 99 -16.09 1.08 -20.81
C GLY A 99 -14.91 1.04 -19.83
N SER A 100 -14.91 1.85 -18.77
CA SER A 100 -13.92 1.81 -17.69
C SER A 100 -14.34 0.93 -16.51
N GLY A 101 -15.55 0.38 -16.54
CA GLY A 101 -16.18 -0.30 -15.42
C GLY A 101 -16.87 0.65 -14.45
N ALA A 102 -16.85 1.98 -14.66
CA ALA A 102 -17.51 2.92 -13.78
C ALA A 102 -19.03 2.92 -14.01
N PHE A 103 -19.81 3.15 -12.96
CA PHE A 103 -21.24 3.32 -13.08
C PHE A 103 -21.71 4.54 -12.29
N ARG A 104 -22.75 5.18 -12.82
CA ARG A 104 -23.50 6.27 -12.18
C ARG A 104 -24.98 6.00 -12.35
N VAL A 105 -25.71 6.01 -11.24
CA VAL A 105 -27.14 5.74 -11.23
C VAL A 105 -27.83 6.64 -10.20
N PRO A 106 -29.06 7.09 -10.42
CA PRO A 106 -29.74 7.95 -9.46
C PRO A 106 -29.81 7.30 -8.07
N ALA A 107 -29.28 7.95 -7.03
CA ALA A 107 -29.29 7.43 -5.67
C ALA A 107 -30.72 7.30 -5.10
N GLY A 108 -31.68 8.00 -5.72
CA GLY A 108 -33.10 7.86 -5.45
C GLY A 108 -33.62 6.42 -5.57
N ILE A 109 -32.94 5.55 -6.34
CA ILE A 109 -33.32 4.13 -6.45
C ILE A 109 -33.15 3.35 -5.13
N LEU A 110 -32.29 3.86 -4.23
CA LEU A 110 -32.12 3.31 -2.89
C LEU A 110 -33.15 3.88 -1.89
N LYS A 111 -33.92 4.90 -2.27
CA LYS A 111 -34.95 5.54 -1.42
C LYS A 111 -36.25 4.73 -1.34
N THR A 112 -36.30 3.52 -1.87
CA THR A 112 -37.27 2.53 -1.42
C THR A 112 -36.90 2.19 0.02
N ASP A 113 -37.23 3.12 0.91
CA ASP A 113 -37.11 3.02 2.34
C ASP A 113 -38.17 1.98 2.70
N ILE A 114 -37.79 0.70 2.54
CA ILE A 114 -38.51 -0.41 3.15
C ILE A 114 -38.26 -0.24 4.66
N ARG A 115 -38.85 0.81 5.22
CA ARG A 115 -39.30 0.85 6.60
C ARG A 115 -40.49 -0.09 6.66
N THR A 116 -40.28 -1.38 6.40
CA THR A 116 -41.08 -2.40 7.08
C THR A 116 -40.65 -2.32 8.54
N VAL A 117 -41.07 -1.24 9.19
CA VAL A 117 -41.17 -1.24 10.62
C VAL A 117 -42.43 -2.04 10.88
N ALA A 118 -42.26 -3.37 10.91
CA ALA A 118 -43.29 -4.25 11.40
C ALA A 118 -43.59 -3.80 12.83
N VAL A 119 -44.72 -3.11 12.99
CA VAL A 119 -45.30 -2.87 14.31
C VAL A 119 -45.64 -4.27 14.83
N PRO A 120 -45.10 -4.70 15.98
CA PRO A 120 -45.44 -6.01 16.52
C PRO A 120 -46.96 -6.12 16.73
N ASP A 121 -47.52 -7.30 16.49
CA ASP A 121 -48.96 -7.52 16.55
C ASP A 121 -49.55 -7.09 17.90
N GLY A 122 -50.66 -6.35 17.86
CA GLY A 122 -51.35 -5.86 19.05
C GLY A 122 -50.77 -4.60 19.71
N MET A 123 -49.62 -4.10 19.24
CA MET A 123 -49.03 -2.86 19.75
C MET A 123 -49.77 -1.64 19.21
N ARG A 124 -50.19 -0.75 20.10
CA ARG A 124 -50.99 0.44 19.74
C ARG A 124 -50.24 1.75 19.93
N PHE A 125 -49.18 1.73 20.75
CA PHE A 125 -48.39 2.91 21.07
C PHE A 125 -46.91 2.68 20.82
N VAL A 126 -46.21 3.75 20.49
CA VAL A 126 -44.76 3.76 20.27
C VAL A 126 -44.15 5.02 20.88
N ALA A 127 -43.01 4.84 21.53
CA ALA A 127 -42.17 5.93 22.01
C ALA A 127 -40.74 5.80 21.46
N SER A 128 -39.96 6.86 21.63
CA SER A 128 -38.52 6.83 21.34
C SER A 128 -37.73 6.56 22.60
N LYS A 129 -36.73 5.66 22.56
CA LYS A 129 -35.73 5.43 23.62
C LYS A 129 -35.08 6.72 24.13
N LYS A 130 -34.96 7.74 23.29
CA LYS A 130 -34.34 9.03 23.62
C LYS A 130 -35.37 10.10 24.00
N GLY A 131 -36.64 9.86 23.71
CA GLY A 131 -37.72 10.82 23.92
C GLY A 131 -38.40 10.60 25.26
N LYS A 132 -39.26 11.54 25.62
CA LYS A 132 -40.16 11.42 26.78
C LYS A 132 -41.61 11.22 26.39
N ARG A 133 -41.91 11.20 25.08
CA ARG A 133 -43.26 11.17 24.56
C ARG A 133 -43.59 9.84 23.90
N TYR A 134 -44.82 9.38 24.11
CA TYR A 134 -45.40 8.28 23.33
C TYR A 134 -46.44 8.82 22.34
N TYR A 135 -46.68 8.05 21.29
CA TYR A 135 -47.64 8.34 20.23
C TYR A 135 -48.38 7.06 19.89
N SER A 136 -49.57 7.16 19.30
CA SER A 136 -50.18 6.01 18.63
C SER A 136 -49.30 5.56 17.46
N VAL A 137 -49.25 4.26 17.17
CA VAL A 137 -48.47 3.68 16.06
C VAL A 137 -48.83 4.27 14.69
N ASP A 138 -50.09 4.71 14.53
CA ASP A 138 -50.61 5.29 13.28
C ASP A 138 -50.35 6.80 13.15
N ALA A 139 -49.88 7.45 14.21
CA ALA A 139 -49.65 8.88 14.21
C ALA A 139 -48.47 9.26 13.30
N ALA A 140 -48.56 10.41 12.62
CA ALA A 140 -47.48 10.90 11.76
C ALA A 140 -46.14 11.06 12.52
N GLN A 141 -46.21 11.45 13.79
CA GLN A 141 -45.05 11.58 14.67
C GLN A 141 -44.37 10.23 14.95
N ALA A 142 -45.15 9.14 15.05
CA ALA A 142 -44.63 7.78 15.23
C ALA A 142 -43.82 7.31 14.01
N GLN A 143 -44.28 7.65 12.80
CA GLN A 143 -43.59 7.31 11.55
C GLN A 143 -42.22 8.00 11.41
N GLY A 144 -42.09 9.20 11.98
CA GLY A 144 -40.85 9.96 12.02
C GLY A 144 -39.79 9.41 13.00
N LEU A 145 -40.18 8.53 13.92
CA LEU A 145 -39.24 7.94 14.87
C LEU A 145 -38.26 6.99 14.18
N ALA A 146 -36.97 7.15 14.45
CA ALA A 146 -35.93 6.24 13.96
C ALA A 146 -36.22 4.80 14.41
N PRO A 147 -36.28 3.80 13.51
CA PRO A 147 -36.66 2.42 13.84
C PRO A 147 -35.90 1.82 15.03
N LYS A 148 -34.57 2.01 15.07
CA LYS A 148 -33.69 1.52 16.16
C LYS A 148 -34.04 2.05 17.56
N ASN A 149 -34.76 3.17 17.63
CA ASN A 149 -35.13 3.84 18.85
C ASN A 149 -36.59 3.60 19.24
N ARG A 150 -37.39 2.84 18.47
CA ARG A 150 -38.80 2.62 18.80
C ARG A 150 -38.95 1.61 19.94
N ILE A 151 -39.81 1.94 20.90
CA ILE A 151 -40.31 1.01 21.93
C ILE A 151 -41.82 0.99 21.79
N TYR A 152 -42.40 -0.20 21.73
CA TYR A 152 -43.84 -0.39 21.55
C TYR A 152 -44.52 -0.75 22.86
N PHE A 153 -45.78 -0.37 22.99
CA PHE A 153 -46.64 -0.67 24.13
C PHE A 153 -48.02 -1.10 23.64
N TYR A 154 -48.65 -1.99 24.39
CA TYR A 154 -50.01 -2.47 24.13
C TYR A 154 -51.05 -1.39 24.47
N SER A 155 -50.79 -0.63 25.53
CA SER A 155 -51.73 0.36 26.05
C SER A 155 -51.06 1.68 26.47
N GLU A 156 -51.88 2.70 26.69
CA GLU A 156 -51.42 4.02 27.11
C GLU A 156 -50.87 4.00 28.55
N GLU A 157 -51.49 3.19 29.41
CA GLU A 157 -51.11 2.99 30.81
C GLU A 157 -49.72 2.38 30.92
N GLU A 158 -49.41 1.40 30.05
CA GLU A 158 -48.09 0.77 29.99
C GLU A 158 -47.01 1.78 29.59
N ALA A 159 -47.28 2.62 28.60
CA ALA A 159 -46.37 3.68 28.18
C ALA A 159 -46.13 4.71 29.30
N LYS A 160 -47.19 5.11 30.02
CA LYS A 160 -47.08 6.02 31.18
C LYS A 160 -46.33 5.39 32.35
N ALA A 161 -46.57 4.12 32.64
CA ALA A 161 -45.85 3.37 33.67
C ALA A 161 -44.35 3.25 33.35
N ALA A 162 -44.00 3.16 32.07
CA ALA A 162 -42.62 3.21 31.59
C ALA A 162 -41.99 4.62 31.60
N GLY A 163 -42.73 5.65 32.06
CA GLY A 163 -42.23 7.01 32.26
C GLY A 163 -42.43 7.96 31.07
N TYR A 164 -43.22 7.57 30.08
CA TYR A 164 -43.53 8.41 28.90
C TYR A 164 -44.79 9.26 29.11
N ARG A 165 -44.92 10.35 28.35
CA ARG A 165 -45.99 11.36 28.45
C ARG A 165 -46.64 11.72 27.13
#